data_AF-A0AAW0B8T2-F1
#
_entry.id   AF-A0AAW0B8T2-F1
#
_cell.length_a   1.000
_cell.length_b   1.000
_cell.length_c   1.000
_cell.angle_alpha   90.00
_cell.angle_beta   90.00
_cell.angle_gamma   90.00
#
_symmetry.space_group_name_H-M   'P 1'
#
loop_
_entity.id
_entity.type
_entity.pdbx_description
1 polymer ?
#
loop_
_entity_poly.entity_id
_entity_poly.type
_entity_poly.pdbx_seq_one_letter_code
_entity_poly.pdbx_strand_id
1 'polypeptide(L)'
;MKTAPTEEDIALEEEDSLAEQINTLISDTLQDFPDEDTKDEAAKYAAEIAKAVITDKTREGHLRIVKSYIGFQMRKNPKWDAKKVDSTTPSDITSFIIHKCGEKEKGCEGKKYSTAVSARAALTYWYRTLRPNESVTEWRIESGKCYGLPTRSRHVSEFMTGLEKTKAKAGEVSTSARALSLTDMHNLYDRCFRPNATAAEMRWGIVRYTAYLFAWLLLLRFEEVVRLLFESINMIPGTREYFEVQLSTRKSAQTGVGHAWKLYANDTDPKICPVRALICLAVVYGETTPLTGSLFLKVNKMTTSVTSRSLTNDLQDLGYKSWTMYGTHSFRRGGCQHRIKNKNWTVDMVAAWGGWSQVEAITMFRNAPKRQRM
;
A
#
# COMPACT_ATOMS: atom_id res chain seq x y z
N MET A 1 31.02 50.63 4.66
CA MET A 1 30.21 50.07 5.75
C MET A 1 29.60 48.77 5.25
N LYS A 2 30.00 47.61 5.78
CA LYS A 2 29.25 46.37 5.54
C LYS A 2 27.97 46.47 6.37
N THR A 3 26.83 46.47 5.71
CA THR A 3 25.51 46.41 6.34
C THR A 3 25.48 45.19 7.25
N ALA A 4 25.05 45.38 8.50
CA ALA A 4 24.83 44.26 9.41
C ALA A 4 23.77 43.34 8.81
N PRO A 5 23.94 42.00 8.90
CA PRO A 5 22.96 41.05 8.41
C PRO A 5 21.62 41.32 9.07
N THR A 6 20.55 41.27 8.28
CA THR A 6 19.20 41.49 8.79
C THR A 6 18.74 40.26 9.58
N GLU A 7 17.76 40.42 10.47
CA GLU A 7 17.20 39.29 11.23
C GLU A 7 16.63 38.19 10.31
N GLU A 8 16.16 38.55 9.10
CA GLU A 8 15.75 37.57 8.08
C GLU A 8 16.94 36.79 7.51
N ASP A 9 18.11 37.42 7.32
CA ASP A 9 19.31 36.74 6.82
C ASP A 9 19.82 35.71 7.84
N ILE A 10 19.77 36.05 9.13
CA ILE A 10 20.19 35.14 10.22
C ILE A 10 19.23 33.94 10.32
N ALA A 11 17.92 34.16 10.20
CA ALA A 11 16.93 33.09 10.25
C ALA A 11 17.06 32.10 9.07
N LEU A 12 17.41 32.59 7.88
CA LEU A 12 17.65 31.77 6.69
C LEU A 12 18.94 30.94 6.82
N GLU A 13 20.02 31.52 7.32
CA GLU A 13 21.29 30.79 7.57
C GLU A 13 21.12 29.69 8.63
N GLU A 14 20.32 29.92 9.67
CA GLU A 14 20.00 28.92 10.68
C GLU A 14 19.14 27.77 10.13
N GLU A 15 18.20 28.04 9.21
CA GLU A 15 17.40 27.01 8.55
C GLU A 15 18.24 26.13 7.61
N ASP A 16 19.17 26.73 6.86
CA ASP A 16 20.07 26.01 5.95
C ASP A 16 21.05 25.13 6.74
N SER A 17 21.61 25.64 7.84
CA SER A 17 22.49 24.86 8.73
C SER A 17 21.76 23.67 9.35
N LEU A 18 20.51 23.86 9.79
CA LEU A 18 19.69 22.79 10.33
C LEU A 18 19.36 21.73 9.27
N ALA A 19 19.07 22.14 8.04
CA ALA A 19 18.81 21.23 6.93
C ALA A 19 20.03 20.37 6.60
N GLU A 20 21.23 20.96 6.60
CA GLU A 20 22.49 20.25 6.37
C GLU A 20 22.80 19.25 7.49
N GLN A 21 22.65 19.65 8.76
CA GLN A 21 22.80 18.76 9.91
C GLN A 21 21.84 17.56 9.86
N ILE A 22 20.58 17.80 9.49
CA ILE A 22 19.58 16.73 9.32
C ILE A 22 19.97 15.80 8.17
N ASN A 23 20.49 16.34 7.07
CA ASN A 23 20.95 15.53 5.93
C ASN A 23 22.11 14.63 6.32
N THR A 24 23.09 15.15 7.05
CA THR A 24 24.22 14.38 7.59
C THR A 24 23.74 13.29 8.54
N LEU A 25 22.90 13.63 9.52
CA LEU A 25 22.39 12.66 10.50
C LEU A 25 21.61 11.51 9.84
N ILE A 26 20.86 11.80 8.77
CA ILE A 26 20.16 10.78 7.98
C ILE A 26 21.12 9.99 7.08
N SER A 27 22.12 10.64 6.49
CA SER A 27 23.14 9.95 5.69
C SER A 27 23.88 8.93 6.55
N ASP A 28 24.33 9.33 7.74
CA ASP A 28 25.07 8.48 8.68
C ASP A 28 24.26 7.26 9.11
N THR A 29 22.98 7.44 9.44
CA THR A 29 22.08 6.35 9.86
C THR A 29 21.57 5.48 8.71
N LEU A 30 21.73 5.90 7.46
CA LEU A 30 21.40 5.09 6.28
C LEU A 30 22.60 4.34 5.71
N GLN A 31 23.83 4.73 6.11
CA GLN A 31 25.03 3.92 5.91
C GLN A 31 25.02 2.69 6.83
N ASP A 32 24.31 2.75 7.95
CA ASP A 32 24.14 1.66 8.93
C ASP A 32 23.05 0.63 8.59
N PHE A 33 22.83 0.29 7.31
CA PHE A 33 22.51 -1.12 7.07
C PHE A 33 23.85 -1.80 7.11
N PRO A 34 24.23 -2.45 8.23
CA PRO A 34 25.55 -3.01 8.32
C PRO A 34 25.77 -3.92 7.11
N ASP A 35 26.84 -3.65 6.36
CA ASP A 35 27.52 -4.66 5.54
C ASP A 35 28.17 -5.73 6.46
N GLU A 36 27.80 -5.80 7.75
CA GLU A 36 28.36 -6.73 8.73
C GLU A 36 28.18 -8.14 8.22
N ASP A 37 29.29 -8.72 7.77
CA ASP A 37 29.91 -9.94 8.28
C ASP A 37 29.00 -11.12 8.66
N THR A 38 27.79 -11.20 8.12
CA THR A 38 27.16 -12.49 7.89
C THR A 38 28.03 -13.19 6.86
N LYS A 39 28.84 -14.15 7.32
CA LYS A 39 29.46 -15.18 6.46
C LYS A 39 28.42 -15.94 5.61
N ASP A 40 27.14 -15.75 5.93
CA ASP A 40 26.01 -16.24 5.16
C ASP A 40 25.74 -15.35 3.94
N GLU A 41 26.29 -15.78 2.80
CA GLU A 41 26.02 -15.20 1.48
C GLU A 41 24.52 -15.12 1.15
N ALA A 42 23.69 -16.04 1.69
CA ALA A 42 22.25 -15.99 1.45
C ALA A 42 21.58 -14.82 2.18
N ALA A 43 22.08 -14.44 3.36
CA ALA A 43 21.58 -13.28 4.11
C ALA A 43 21.96 -11.95 3.41
N LYS A 44 23.19 -11.85 2.89
CA LYS A 44 23.63 -10.69 2.09
C LYS A 44 22.79 -10.54 0.82
N TYR A 45 22.62 -11.63 0.07
CA TYR A 45 21.79 -11.64 -1.14
C TYR A 45 20.32 -11.29 -0.85
N ALA A 46 19.75 -11.80 0.25
CA ALA A 46 18.40 -11.45 0.66
C ALA A 46 18.26 -9.97 1.06
N ALA A 47 19.28 -9.40 1.72
CA ALA A 47 19.31 -7.99 2.08
C ALA A 47 19.42 -7.08 0.84
N GLU A 48 20.26 -7.45 -0.14
CA GLU A 48 20.37 -6.75 -1.43
C GLU A 48 19.05 -6.78 -2.21
N ILE A 49 18.38 -7.94 -2.27
CA ILE A 49 17.05 -8.06 -2.88
C ILE A 49 16.04 -7.18 -2.13
N ALA A 50 16.01 -7.22 -0.80
CA ALA A 50 15.09 -6.41 0.00
C ALA A 50 15.32 -4.90 -0.21
N LYS A 51 16.59 -4.49 -0.34
CA LYS A 51 17.02 -3.12 -0.64
C LYS A 51 16.59 -2.69 -2.04
N ALA A 52 16.67 -3.57 -3.03
CA ALA A 52 16.20 -3.34 -4.39
C ALA A 52 14.66 -3.34 -4.53
N VAL A 53 13.93 -4.05 -3.64
CA VAL A 53 12.47 -4.21 -3.71
C VAL A 53 11.70 -3.08 -3.01
N ILE A 54 12.29 -2.39 -2.02
CA ILE A 54 11.70 -1.12 -1.54
C ILE A 54 11.94 -0.08 -2.62
N THR A 55 10.90 0.22 -3.42
CA THR A 55 10.99 1.23 -4.49
C THR A 55 11.61 2.52 -3.94
N ASP A 56 12.66 3.03 -4.58
CA ASP A 56 13.42 4.21 -4.12
C ASP A 56 12.51 5.37 -3.70
N LYS A 57 11.40 5.56 -4.43
CA LYS A 57 10.35 6.54 -4.14
C LYS A 57 9.71 6.40 -2.74
N THR A 58 9.52 5.17 -2.25
CA THR A 58 8.99 4.94 -0.89
C THR A 58 10.02 5.34 0.15
N ARG A 59 11.30 4.98 -0.08
CA ARG A 59 12.41 5.33 0.81
C ARG A 59 12.57 6.86 0.86
N GLU A 60 12.65 7.53 -0.27
CA GLU A 60 12.69 8.99 -0.37
C GLU A 60 11.51 9.65 0.37
N GLY A 61 10.31 9.09 0.20
CA GLY A 61 9.11 9.54 0.92
C GLY A 61 9.23 9.42 2.44
N HIS A 62 9.73 8.29 2.93
CA HIS A 62 9.99 8.10 4.36
C HIS A 62 11.05 9.07 4.87
N LEU A 63 12.16 9.25 4.15
CA LEU A 63 13.23 10.16 4.54
C LEU A 63 12.73 11.60 4.66
N ARG A 64 11.90 12.07 3.72
CA ARG A 64 11.30 13.40 3.81
C ARG A 64 10.47 13.60 5.09
N ILE A 65 9.72 12.59 5.48
CA ILE A 65 8.91 12.62 6.70
C ILE A 65 9.81 12.62 7.94
N VAL A 66 10.86 11.79 7.96
CA VAL A 66 11.85 11.73 9.05
C VAL A 66 12.56 13.07 9.21
N LYS A 67 13.02 13.70 8.11
CA LYS A 67 13.57 15.06 8.12
C LYS A 67 12.62 16.05 8.79
N SER A 68 11.35 16.03 8.37
CA SER A 68 10.34 16.90 8.94
C SER A 68 10.08 16.63 10.43
N TYR A 69 10.21 15.38 10.89
CA TYR A 69 10.07 15.02 12.31
C TYR A 69 11.24 15.54 13.13
N ILE A 70 12.48 15.31 12.69
CA ILE A 70 13.68 15.77 13.38
C ILE A 70 13.67 17.30 13.49
N GLY A 71 13.43 18.01 12.39
CA GLY A 71 13.34 19.48 12.41
C GLY A 71 12.22 19.99 13.31
N PHE A 72 11.09 19.29 13.39
CA PHE A 72 10.01 19.64 14.34
C PHE A 72 10.46 19.51 15.80
N GLN A 73 11.15 18.43 16.16
CA GLN A 73 11.60 18.24 17.55
C GLN A 73 12.73 19.19 17.92
N MET A 74 13.68 19.43 17.02
CA MET A 74 14.79 20.38 17.27
C MET A 74 14.29 21.81 17.46
N ARG A 75 13.26 22.26 16.72
CA ARG A 75 12.63 23.57 16.96
C ARG A 75 11.93 23.65 18.32
N LYS A 76 11.33 22.56 18.78
CA LYS A 76 10.67 22.49 20.10
C LYS A 76 11.67 22.44 21.26
N ASN A 77 12.78 21.73 21.06
CA ASN A 77 13.85 21.58 22.01
C ASN A 77 15.19 21.46 21.25
N PRO A 78 16.01 22.52 21.20
CA PRO A 78 17.30 22.48 20.50
C PRO A 78 18.30 21.44 21.05
N LYS A 79 18.08 20.94 22.27
CA LYS A 79 18.88 19.89 22.89
C LYS A 79 18.31 18.48 22.66
N TRP A 80 17.27 18.34 21.82
CA TRP A 80 16.68 17.05 21.51
C TRP A 80 17.65 16.23 20.64
N ASP A 81 17.86 14.98 21.03
CA ASP A 81 18.74 14.05 20.33
C ASP A 81 17.92 13.08 19.48
N ALA A 82 18.13 13.14 18.16
CA ALA A 82 17.43 12.31 17.18
C ALA A 82 17.72 10.82 17.28
N LYS A 83 18.88 10.44 17.84
CA LYS A 83 19.30 9.05 18.01
C LYS A 83 18.86 8.48 19.36
N LYS A 84 18.56 9.33 20.34
CA LYS A 84 18.12 8.90 21.67
C LYS A 84 16.69 8.33 21.60
N VAL A 85 16.54 7.12 22.14
CA VAL A 85 15.24 6.44 22.25
C VAL A 85 14.97 6.13 23.72
N ASP A 86 13.99 6.82 24.29
CA ASP A 86 13.64 6.76 25.71
C ASP A 86 12.12 6.75 25.94
N SER A 87 11.72 6.86 27.20
CA SER A 87 10.30 6.82 27.61
C SER A 87 9.45 7.94 27.02
N THR A 88 10.03 9.07 26.59
CA THR A 88 9.28 10.20 26.02
C THR A 88 9.12 10.07 24.51
N THR A 89 9.90 9.22 23.86
CA THR A 89 9.87 9.05 22.39
C THR A 89 8.47 8.73 21.83
N PRO A 90 7.62 7.87 22.44
CA PRO A 90 6.23 7.71 22.01
C PRO A 90 5.41 9.01 22.00
N SER A 91 5.60 9.87 23.01
CA SER A 91 4.92 11.16 23.13
C SER A 91 5.43 12.17 22.09
N ASP A 92 6.72 12.13 21.77
CA ASP A 92 7.31 12.94 20.70
C ASP A 92 6.70 12.59 19.34
N ILE A 93 6.54 11.29 19.06
CA ILE A 93 5.88 10.80 17.85
C ILE A 93 4.42 11.30 17.79
N THR A 94 3.64 11.15 18.86
CA THR A 94 2.23 11.62 18.85
C THR A 94 2.15 13.13 18.74
N SER A 95 3.03 13.90 19.40
CA SER A 95 3.13 15.35 19.27
C SER A 95 3.38 15.80 17.83
N PHE A 96 4.28 15.12 17.10
CA PHE A 96 4.51 15.42 15.69
C PHE A 96 3.29 15.10 14.82
N ILE A 97 2.63 13.96 15.06
CA ILE A 97 1.43 13.60 14.31
C ILE A 97 0.28 14.59 14.60
N ILE A 98 0.15 15.08 15.83
CA ILE A 98 -0.78 16.16 16.20
C ILE A 98 -0.44 17.41 15.40
N HIS A 99 0.82 17.86 15.39
CA HIS A 99 1.22 19.04 14.62
C HIS A 99 0.87 18.91 13.13
N LYS A 100 1.07 17.72 12.53
CA LYS A 100 0.70 17.47 11.14
C LYS A 100 -0.81 17.41 10.90
N CYS A 101 -1.56 16.73 11.76
CA CYS A 101 -2.93 16.33 11.46
C CYS A 101 -4.01 17.07 12.28
N GLY A 102 -3.60 17.85 13.26
CA GLY A 102 -4.50 18.65 14.11
C GLY A 102 -5.16 19.79 13.35
N GLU A 103 -6.08 20.47 14.04
CA GLU A 103 -6.84 21.62 13.53
C GLU A 103 -5.94 22.81 13.22
N LYS A 104 -6.17 23.49 12.09
CA LYS A 104 -5.34 24.62 11.66
C LYS A 104 -5.47 25.81 12.62
N GLU A 105 -6.64 25.95 13.21
CA GLU A 105 -7.00 26.94 14.22
C GLU A 105 -6.14 26.80 15.49
N LYS A 106 -5.57 25.60 15.71
CA LYS A 106 -4.64 25.31 16.82
C LYS A 106 -3.17 25.37 16.37
N GLY A 107 -2.87 26.00 15.23
CA GLY A 107 -1.51 26.11 14.68
C GLY A 107 -0.95 24.81 14.10
N CYS A 108 -1.81 23.82 13.80
CA CYS A 108 -1.40 22.58 13.13
C CYS A 108 -1.53 22.70 11.61
N GLU A 109 -0.97 21.74 10.86
CA GLU A 109 -0.99 21.80 9.39
C GLU A 109 -2.34 21.37 8.76
N GLY A 110 -3.26 20.77 9.53
CA GLY A 110 -4.56 20.32 9.02
C GLY A 110 -4.48 19.17 8.01
N LYS A 111 -3.43 18.34 8.05
CA LYS A 111 -3.30 17.19 7.13
C LYS A 111 -4.30 16.09 7.47
N LYS A 112 -4.54 15.22 6.48
CA LYS A 112 -5.49 14.11 6.56
C LYS A 112 -4.93 12.95 7.38
N TYR A 113 -5.80 12.05 7.86
CA TYR A 113 -5.37 10.83 8.59
C TYR A 113 -4.34 9.97 7.83
N SER A 114 -4.38 9.95 6.49
CA SER A 114 -3.36 9.25 5.68
C SER A 114 -1.93 9.75 5.94
N THR A 115 -1.77 11.03 6.27
CA THR A 115 -0.47 11.61 6.65
C THR A 115 0.02 11.06 7.98
N ALA A 116 -0.86 10.86 8.96
CA ALA A 116 -0.52 10.21 10.23
C ALA A 116 -0.04 8.77 10.02
N VAL A 117 -0.71 8.02 9.13
CA VAL A 117 -0.33 6.63 8.80
C VAL A 117 1.05 6.61 8.15
N SER A 118 1.31 7.48 7.18
CA SER A 118 2.63 7.62 6.55
C SER A 118 3.70 8.08 7.53
N ALA A 119 3.38 9.00 8.45
CA ALA A 119 4.26 9.45 9.51
C ALA A 119 4.71 8.30 10.41
N ARG A 120 3.75 7.53 10.92
CA ARG A 120 4.05 6.34 11.74
C ARG A 120 4.90 5.32 10.98
N ALA A 121 4.61 5.06 9.71
CA ALA A 121 5.35 4.10 8.89
C ALA A 121 6.81 4.55 8.68
N ALA A 122 7.02 5.81 8.30
CA ALA A 122 8.36 6.38 8.11
C ALA A 122 9.18 6.38 9.40
N LEU A 123 8.56 6.74 10.54
CA LEU A 123 9.24 6.73 11.83
C LEU A 123 9.51 5.30 12.32
N THR A 124 8.67 4.33 11.95
CA THR A 124 8.94 2.91 12.25
C THR A 124 10.17 2.43 11.47
N TYR A 125 10.29 2.85 10.21
CA TYR A 125 11.46 2.57 9.39
C TYR A 125 12.73 3.19 10.02
N TRP A 126 12.67 4.47 10.40
CA TRP A 126 13.78 5.18 11.07
C TRP A 126 14.23 4.55 12.39
N TYR A 127 13.30 4.29 13.30
CA TYR A 127 13.69 3.69 14.59
C TYR A 127 14.17 2.25 14.45
N ARG A 128 13.83 1.56 13.37
CA ARG A 128 14.40 0.26 13.05
C ARG A 128 15.85 0.37 12.56
N THR A 129 16.21 1.41 11.81
CA THR A 129 17.61 1.64 11.43
C THR A 129 18.45 2.05 12.63
N LEU A 130 17.91 2.86 13.55
CA LEU A 130 18.59 3.20 14.81
C LEU A 130 18.76 2.02 15.78
N ARG A 131 17.88 1.01 15.70
CA ARG A 131 17.83 -0.13 16.63
C ARG A 131 17.65 -1.44 15.85
N PRO A 132 18.66 -1.88 15.08
CA PRO A 132 18.51 -3.02 14.17
C PRO A 132 18.18 -4.33 14.89
N ASN A 133 18.67 -4.49 16.12
CA ASN A 133 18.52 -5.71 16.93
C ASN A 133 17.27 -5.71 17.83
N GLU A 134 16.45 -4.67 17.79
CA GLU A 134 15.25 -4.61 18.63
C GLU A 134 14.10 -5.45 18.09
N SER A 135 13.33 -5.99 19.02
CA SER A 135 12.13 -6.74 18.67
C SER A 135 11.10 -5.84 17.99
N VAL A 136 10.44 -6.36 16.95
CA VAL A 136 9.30 -5.71 16.30
C VAL A 136 7.99 -5.85 17.10
N THR A 137 8.05 -6.48 18.29
CA THR A 137 6.91 -6.64 19.21
C THR A 137 6.51 -5.32 19.87
N GLU A 138 5.52 -5.38 20.75
CA GLU A 138 5.04 -4.22 21.52
C GLU A 138 6.19 -3.55 22.31
N TRP A 139 6.17 -2.22 22.30
CA TRP A 139 7.10 -1.39 23.07
C TRP A 139 6.80 -1.49 24.57
N ARG A 140 7.85 -1.67 25.36
CA ARG A 140 7.75 -1.74 26.82
C ARG A 140 8.96 -1.10 27.49
N ILE A 141 8.78 -0.69 28.73
CA ILE A 141 9.83 -0.10 29.56
C ILE A 141 9.99 -1.01 30.78
N GLU A 142 11.17 -1.59 30.94
CA GLU A 142 11.51 -2.46 32.07
C GLU A 142 12.78 -1.92 32.72
N SER A 143 12.71 -1.61 34.03
CA SER A 143 13.85 -1.09 34.80
C SER A 143 14.53 0.12 34.17
N GLY A 144 13.75 1.02 33.57
CA GLY A 144 14.24 2.22 32.87
C GLY A 144 14.83 1.97 31.48
N LYS A 145 14.97 0.71 31.05
CA LYS A 145 15.38 0.35 29.69
C LYS A 145 14.16 0.20 28.80
N CYS A 146 14.26 0.72 27.59
CA CYS A 146 13.19 0.67 26.61
C CYS A 146 13.41 -0.48 25.63
N TYR A 147 12.40 -1.31 25.39
CA TYR A 147 12.45 -2.46 24.48
C TYR A 147 11.43 -2.28 23.36
N GLY A 148 11.77 -2.77 22.16
CA GLY A 148 10.96 -2.69 20.96
C GLY A 148 10.97 -1.32 20.28
N LEU A 149 10.05 -1.12 19.33
CA LEU A 149 9.96 0.11 18.54
C LEU A 149 8.95 1.10 19.15
N PRO A 150 9.30 2.39 19.38
CA PRO A 150 8.41 3.34 20.06
C PRO A 150 7.12 3.62 19.28
N THR A 151 7.12 3.47 17.95
CA THR A 151 5.94 3.57 17.08
C THR A 151 4.94 2.42 17.25
N ARG A 152 5.35 1.33 17.92
CA ARG A 152 4.53 0.17 18.28
C ARG A 152 4.02 0.23 19.71
N SER A 153 4.29 1.32 20.44
CA SER A 153 3.72 1.54 21.76
C SER A 153 2.20 1.57 21.74
N ARG A 154 1.62 1.14 22.86
CA ARG A 154 0.19 1.27 23.14
C ARG A 154 -0.27 2.73 23.02
N HIS A 155 0.51 3.67 23.56
CA HIS A 155 0.26 5.10 23.47
C HIS A 155 0.07 5.58 22.02
N VAL A 156 1.02 5.29 21.13
CA VAL A 156 0.91 5.66 19.70
C VAL A 156 -0.28 4.95 19.04
N SER A 157 -0.53 3.70 19.37
CA SER A 157 -1.62 2.91 18.75
C SER A 157 -3.01 3.39 19.15
N GLU A 158 -3.21 3.70 20.44
CA GLU A 158 -4.44 4.29 20.96
C GLU A 158 -4.67 5.69 20.38
N PHE A 159 -3.62 6.51 20.34
CA PHE A 159 -3.66 7.83 19.71
C PHE A 159 -4.09 7.75 18.24
N MET A 160 -3.47 6.87 17.45
CA MET A 160 -3.82 6.68 16.03
C MET A 160 -5.29 6.27 15.85
N THR A 161 -5.79 5.38 16.71
CA THR A 161 -7.20 4.95 16.70
C THR A 161 -8.15 6.11 17.06
N GLY A 162 -7.78 6.94 18.04
CA GLY A 162 -8.53 8.14 18.40
C GLY A 162 -8.56 9.16 17.27
N LEU A 163 -7.40 9.45 16.67
CA LEU A 163 -7.27 10.35 15.54
C LEU A 163 -8.09 9.89 14.34
N GLU A 164 -8.08 8.59 14.01
CA GLU A 164 -8.91 8.02 12.95
C GLU A 164 -10.40 8.29 13.16
N LYS A 165 -10.89 8.05 14.38
CA LYS A 165 -12.30 8.31 14.74
C LYS A 165 -12.64 9.79 14.68
N THR A 166 -11.77 10.66 15.19
CA THR A 166 -11.97 12.11 15.15
C THR A 166 -12.02 12.63 13.71
N LYS A 167 -11.09 12.19 12.86
CA LYS A 167 -11.07 12.54 11.43
C LYS A 167 -12.29 12.01 10.69
N ALA A 168 -12.68 10.76 10.95
CA ALA A 168 -13.91 10.20 10.38
C ALA A 168 -15.16 10.99 10.80
N LYS A 169 -15.25 11.43 12.07
CA LYS A 169 -16.34 12.30 12.56
C LYS A 169 -16.35 13.67 11.88
N ALA A 170 -15.17 14.20 11.53
CA ALA A 170 -15.03 15.42 10.74
C ALA A 170 -15.31 15.23 9.24
N GLY A 171 -15.81 14.06 8.81
CA GLY A 171 -16.11 13.75 7.42
C GLY A 171 -14.90 13.30 6.59
N GLU A 172 -13.70 13.22 7.18
CA GLU A 172 -12.56 12.57 6.54
C GLU A 172 -12.70 11.05 6.62
N VAL A 173 -13.60 10.49 5.81
CA VAL A 173 -13.68 9.04 5.68
C VAL A 173 -12.55 8.58 4.77
N SER A 174 -11.80 7.56 5.20
CA SER A 174 -10.78 6.94 4.36
C SER A 174 -11.42 6.43 3.07
N THR A 175 -11.18 7.13 1.97
CA THR A 175 -11.84 6.98 0.66
C THR A 175 -11.51 5.66 -0.04
N SER A 176 -10.63 4.81 0.50
CA SER A 176 -10.23 3.53 -0.12
C SER A 176 -10.60 2.31 0.75
N ALA A 177 -11.69 2.43 1.50
CA ALA A 177 -12.07 1.44 2.49
C ALA A 177 -13.10 0.42 2.02
N ARG A 178 -13.94 0.73 1.01
CA ARG A 178 -15.09 -0.13 0.68
C ARG A 178 -14.66 -1.30 -0.18
N ALA A 179 -15.13 -2.49 0.15
CA ALA A 179 -14.89 -3.72 -0.61
C ALA A 179 -15.90 -3.81 -1.75
N LEU A 180 -15.45 -4.20 -2.95
CA LEU A 180 -16.34 -4.50 -4.08
C LEU A 180 -17.04 -5.85 -3.86
N SER A 181 -18.36 -5.84 -3.84
CA SER A 181 -19.19 -7.03 -3.73
C SER A 181 -19.19 -7.84 -5.03
N LEU A 182 -19.75 -9.06 -5.00
CA LEU A 182 -19.95 -9.87 -6.21
C LEU A 182 -20.84 -9.11 -7.22
N THR A 183 -21.93 -8.52 -6.72
CA THR A 183 -22.86 -7.70 -7.52
C THR A 183 -22.16 -6.49 -8.14
N ASP A 184 -21.25 -5.85 -7.41
CA ASP A 184 -20.47 -4.74 -7.95
C ASP A 184 -19.58 -5.21 -9.11
N MET A 185 -18.96 -6.40 -9.00
CA MET A 185 -18.16 -7.00 -10.06
C MET A 185 -18.98 -7.38 -11.30
N HIS A 186 -20.24 -7.81 -11.12
CA HIS A 186 -21.17 -8.03 -12.22
C HIS A 186 -21.56 -6.73 -12.92
N ASN A 187 -21.87 -5.69 -12.15
CA ASN A 187 -22.20 -4.37 -12.70
C ASN A 187 -21.01 -3.78 -13.48
N LEU A 188 -19.78 -3.93 -12.96
CA LEU A 188 -18.56 -3.53 -13.66
C LEU A 188 -18.33 -4.34 -14.96
N TYR A 189 -18.69 -5.63 -14.98
CA TYR A 189 -18.66 -6.44 -16.19
C TYR A 189 -19.61 -5.86 -17.23
N ASP A 190 -20.89 -5.68 -16.88
CA ASP A 190 -21.91 -5.19 -17.81
C ASP A 190 -21.55 -3.79 -18.35
N ARG A 191 -20.94 -2.94 -17.52
CA ARG A 191 -20.43 -1.62 -17.93
C ARG A 191 -19.29 -1.71 -18.94
N CYS A 192 -18.42 -2.72 -18.82
CA CYS A 192 -17.28 -2.93 -19.71
C CYS A 192 -17.67 -3.66 -21.02
N PHE A 193 -18.72 -4.49 -20.98
CA PHE A 193 -19.19 -5.31 -22.10
C PHE A 193 -20.54 -4.80 -22.66
N ARG A 194 -20.71 -3.48 -22.79
CA ARG A 194 -21.96 -2.90 -23.32
C ARG A 194 -22.18 -3.33 -24.78
N PRO A 195 -23.40 -3.75 -25.16
CA PRO A 195 -23.69 -4.24 -26.52
C PRO A 195 -23.52 -3.16 -27.60
N ASN A 196 -23.77 -1.90 -27.25
CA ASN A 196 -23.70 -0.75 -28.18
C ASN A 196 -22.35 0.00 -28.11
N ALA A 197 -21.31 -0.63 -27.54
CA ALA A 197 -19.99 -0.01 -27.47
C ALA A 197 -19.31 -0.01 -28.85
N THR A 198 -18.59 1.07 -29.16
CA THR A 198 -17.69 1.07 -30.33
C THR A 198 -16.61 -0.01 -30.17
N ALA A 199 -16.01 -0.46 -31.28
CA ALA A 199 -14.94 -1.47 -31.21
C ALA A 199 -13.77 -1.04 -30.31
N ALA A 200 -13.43 0.26 -30.28
CA ALA A 200 -12.40 0.80 -29.40
C ALA A 200 -12.80 0.74 -27.91
N GLU A 201 -14.03 1.13 -27.59
CA GLU A 201 -14.56 1.04 -26.22
C GLU A 201 -14.66 -0.40 -25.75
N MET A 202 -15.08 -1.32 -26.62
CA MET A 202 -15.16 -2.76 -26.29
C MET A 202 -13.79 -3.34 -25.99
N ARG A 203 -12.79 -3.06 -26.84
CA ARG A 203 -11.39 -3.47 -26.59
C ARG A 203 -10.89 -2.94 -25.24
N TRP A 204 -11.15 -1.66 -24.95
CA TRP A 204 -10.74 -1.07 -23.67
C TRP A 204 -11.49 -1.66 -22.48
N GLY A 205 -12.80 -1.89 -22.63
CA GLY A 205 -13.65 -2.53 -21.63
C GLY A 205 -13.14 -3.92 -21.25
N ILE A 206 -12.78 -4.74 -22.24
CA ILE A 206 -12.22 -6.08 -22.03
C ILE A 206 -10.91 -6.02 -21.24
N VAL A 207 -9.94 -5.23 -21.72
CA VAL A 207 -8.61 -5.10 -21.07
C VAL A 207 -8.77 -4.66 -19.62
N ARG A 208 -9.59 -3.63 -19.40
CA ARG A 208 -9.85 -3.04 -18.09
C ARG A 208 -10.56 -4.00 -17.15
N TYR A 209 -11.61 -4.69 -17.61
CA TYR A 209 -12.34 -5.64 -16.78
C TYR A 209 -11.50 -6.85 -16.40
N THR A 210 -10.68 -7.37 -17.32
CA THR A 210 -9.74 -8.46 -17.00
C THR A 210 -8.80 -8.06 -15.86
N ALA A 211 -8.30 -6.82 -15.84
CA ALA A 211 -7.51 -6.31 -14.73
C ALA A 211 -8.31 -6.17 -13.42
N TYR A 212 -9.56 -5.71 -13.48
CA TYR A 212 -10.47 -5.68 -12.32
C TYR A 212 -10.68 -7.07 -11.73
N LEU A 213 -10.98 -8.03 -12.58
CA LEU A 213 -11.23 -9.41 -12.21
C LEU A 213 -9.99 -10.05 -11.59
N PHE A 214 -8.80 -9.82 -12.18
CA PHE A 214 -7.55 -10.37 -11.65
C PHE A 214 -7.19 -9.76 -10.30
N ALA A 215 -7.35 -8.44 -10.12
CA ALA A 215 -7.14 -7.79 -8.83
C ALA A 215 -8.05 -8.38 -7.73
N TRP A 216 -9.29 -8.72 -8.11
CA TRP A 216 -10.29 -9.26 -7.20
C TRP A 216 -10.09 -10.76 -6.92
N LEU A 217 -9.85 -11.60 -7.92
CA LEU A 217 -9.69 -13.06 -7.74
C LEU A 217 -8.35 -13.44 -7.11
N LEU A 218 -7.26 -12.81 -7.53
CA LEU A 218 -5.89 -13.11 -7.07
C LEU A 218 -5.53 -12.36 -5.79
N LEU A 219 -6.39 -11.45 -5.33
CA LEU A 219 -6.14 -10.58 -4.18
C LEU A 219 -4.87 -9.72 -4.36
N LEU A 220 -4.57 -9.32 -5.59
CA LEU A 220 -3.41 -8.51 -5.90
C LEU A 220 -3.68 -7.03 -5.71
N ARG A 221 -2.63 -6.26 -5.41
CA ARG A 221 -2.68 -4.81 -5.58
C ARG A 221 -2.80 -4.53 -7.07
N PHE A 222 -3.48 -3.44 -7.42
CA PHE A 222 -3.67 -3.11 -8.82
C PHE A 222 -2.36 -2.86 -9.57
N GLU A 223 -1.34 -2.30 -8.90
CA GLU A 223 0.00 -2.15 -9.44
C GLU A 223 0.66 -3.51 -9.78
N GLU A 224 0.39 -4.55 -8.99
CA GLU A 224 0.89 -5.92 -9.25
C GLU A 224 0.16 -6.51 -10.47
N VAL A 225 -1.15 -6.26 -10.61
CA VAL A 225 -1.94 -6.72 -11.77
C VAL A 225 -1.44 -6.11 -13.07
N VAL A 226 -1.28 -4.78 -13.13
CA VAL A 226 -0.83 -4.11 -14.37
C VAL A 226 0.61 -4.46 -14.76
N ARG A 227 1.36 -5.12 -13.87
CA ARG A 227 2.72 -5.63 -14.12
C ARG A 227 2.76 -7.12 -14.44
N LEU A 228 1.62 -7.82 -14.46
CA LEU A 228 1.58 -9.20 -14.90
C LEU A 228 2.15 -9.31 -16.31
N LEU A 229 2.94 -10.34 -16.54
CA LEU A 229 3.53 -10.64 -17.82
C LEU A 229 2.77 -11.81 -18.48
N PHE A 230 2.88 -11.97 -19.79
CA PHE A 230 2.36 -13.18 -20.45
C PHE A 230 3.04 -14.43 -19.94
N GLU A 231 4.34 -14.35 -19.66
CA GLU A 231 5.15 -15.40 -19.05
C GLU A 231 4.68 -15.76 -17.64
N SER A 232 3.91 -14.88 -16.99
CA SER A 232 3.26 -15.16 -15.71
C SER A 232 1.99 -16.02 -15.86
N ILE A 233 1.50 -16.26 -17.07
CA ILE A 233 0.27 -17.03 -17.36
C ILE A 233 0.65 -18.38 -17.95
N ASN A 234 0.57 -19.43 -17.13
CA ASN A 234 0.88 -20.78 -17.54
C ASN A 234 -0.40 -21.53 -17.93
N MET A 235 -0.60 -21.67 -19.25
CA MET A 235 -1.68 -22.46 -19.84
C MET A 235 -1.21 -23.92 -19.95
N ILE A 236 -1.78 -24.80 -19.12
CA ILE A 236 -1.37 -26.22 -19.10
C ILE A 236 -1.96 -26.93 -20.33
N PRO A 237 -1.12 -27.52 -21.21
CA PRO A 237 -1.59 -28.22 -22.40
C PRO A 237 -2.58 -29.34 -22.04
N GLY A 238 -3.68 -29.44 -22.80
CA GLY A 238 -4.73 -30.43 -22.58
C GLY A 238 -5.78 -30.04 -21.53
N THR A 239 -5.50 -29.06 -20.68
CA THR A 239 -6.44 -28.59 -19.64
C THR A 239 -7.16 -27.32 -20.11
N ARG A 240 -8.49 -27.36 -20.16
CA ARG A 240 -9.34 -26.17 -20.41
C ARG A 240 -10.00 -25.62 -19.14
N GLU A 241 -9.85 -26.34 -18.04
CA GLU A 241 -10.55 -26.04 -16.79
C GLU A 241 -9.89 -24.95 -15.98
N TYR A 242 -8.58 -24.73 -16.10
CA TYR A 242 -7.86 -23.70 -15.37
C TYR A 242 -6.56 -23.31 -16.04
N PHE A 243 -6.00 -22.18 -15.58
CA PHE A 243 -4.63 -21.77 -15.85
C PHE A 243 -3.95 -21.36 -14.56
N GLU A 244 -2.63 -21.32 -14.58
CA GLU A 244 -1.82 -20.87 -13.46
C GLU A 244 -1.32 -19.44 -13.67
N VAL A 245 -1.34 -18.64 -12.61
CA VAL A 245 -0.73 -17.30 -12.58
C VAL A 245 0.44 -17.34 -11.62
N GLN A 246 1.63 -16.94 -12.04
CA GLN A 246 2.82 -16.89 -11.19
C GLN A 246 3.41 -15.48 -11.17
N LEU A 247 3.63 -14.93 -9.98
CA LEU A 247 4.40 -13.68 -9.83
C LEU A 247 5.87 -13.98 -9.61
N SER A 248 6.75 -13.31 -10.36
CA SER A 248 8.21 -13.44 -10.25
C SER A 248 8.72 -12.92 -8.90
N THR A 249 8.21 -11.77 -8.46
CA THR A 249 8.50 -11.21 -7.14
C THR A 249 7.25 -10.58 -6.57
N ARG A 250 7.09 -10.68 -5.24
CA ARG A 250 5.98 -10.04 -4.54
C ARG A 250 6.51 -9.14 -3.45
N LYS A 251 5.94 -7.93 -3.35
CA LYS A 251 6.32 -6.94 -2.33
C LYS A 251 6.25 -7.47 -0.89
N SER A 252 5.40 -8.48 -0.62
CA SER A 252 5.27 -9.11 0.70
C SER A 252 6.03 -10.44 0.85
N ALA A 253 6.55 -11.04 -0.23
CA ALA A 253 7.30 -12.28 -0.14
C ALA A 253 8.79 -11.96 0.00
N GLN A 254 9.24 -11.71 1.23
CA GLN A 254 10.65 -11.46 1.55
C GLN A 254 11.53 -12.71 1.38
N THR A 255 10.92 -13.90 1.24
CA THR A 255 11.61 -15.20 1.26
C THR A 255 12.00 -15.72 -0.12
N GLY A 256 11.75 -14.98 -1.21
CA GLY A 256 12.07 -15.41 -2.58
C GLY A 256 11.22 -16.58 -3.11
N VAL A 257 10.29 -17.13 -2.31
CA VAL A 257 9.38 -18.19 -2.75
C VAL A 257 8.34 -17.59 -3.70
N GLY A 258 8.33 -18.08 -4.95
CA GLY A 258 7.33 -17.72 -5.94
C GLY A 258 5.92 -18.08 -5.47
N HIS A 259 4.95 -17.20 -5.69
CA HIS A 259 3.55 -17.45 -5.37
C HIS A 259 2.77 -17.72 -6.65
N ALA A 260 2.05 -18.84 -6.69
CA ALA A 260 1.24 -19.25 -7.82
C ALA A 260 -0.24 -19.40 -7.44
N TRP A 261 -1.13 -19.10 -8.40
CA TRP A 261 -2.57 -19.22 -8.26
C TRP A 261 -3.15 -20.08 -9.38
N LYS A 262 -4.07 -20.99 -9.05
CA LYS A 262 -4.87 -21.73 -10.03
C LYS A 262 -6.22 -21.06 -10.23
N LEU A 263 -6.45 -20.49 -11.41
CA LEU A 263 -7.71 -19.83 -11.76
C LEU A 263 -8.55 -20.74 -12.65
N TYR A 264 -9.63 -21.24 -12.07
CA TYR A 264 -10.56 -22.16 -12.73
C TYR A 264 -11.60 -21.43 -13.58
N ALA A 265 -12.02 -22.06 -14.67
CA ALA A 265 -13.22 -21.71 -15.41
C ALA A 265 -14.43 -21.67 -14.47
N ASN A 266 -15.33 -20.74 -14.72
CA ASN A 266 -16.55 -20.58 -13.96
C ASN A 266 -17.72 -20.46 -14.94
N ASP A 267 -18.21 -21.60 -15.41
CA ASP A 267 -19.34 -21.63 -16.34
C ASP A 267 -20.67 -21.30 -15.67
N THR A 268 -20.75 -21.44 -14.34
CA THR A 268 -21.95 -21.03 -13.57
C THR A 268 -22.11 -19.52 -13.49
N ASP A 269 -21.01 -18.77 -13.53
CA ASP A 269 -21.00 -17.31 -13.49
C ASP A 269 -19.96 -16.77 -14.48
N PRO A 270 -20.35 -16.63 -15.76
CA PRO A 270 -19.43 -16.26 -16.83
C PRO A 270 -18.86 -14.85 -16.66
N LYS A 271 -19.53 -13.97 -15.89
CA LYS A 271 -19.08 -12.59 -15.67
C LYS A 271 -17.81 -12.52 -14.83
N ILE A 272 -17.61 -13.47 -13.92
CA ILE A 272 -16.39 -13.57 -13.10
C ILE A 272 -15.49 -14.74 -13.50
N CYS A 273 -15.66 -15.28 -14.72
CA CYS A 273 -14.87 -16.40 -15.22
C CYS A 273 -13.50 -15.93 -15.73
N PRO A 274 -12.39 -16.30 -15.06
CA PRO A 274 -11.06 -15.82 -15.46
C PRO A 274 -10.61 -16.40 -16.80
N VAL A 275 -11.01 -17.63 -17.14
CA VAL A 275 -10.71 -18.26 -18.44
C VAL A 275 -11.38 -17.49 -19.58
N ARG A 276 -12.67 -17.13 -19.43
CA ARG A 276 -13.37 -16.32 -20.43
C ARG A 276 -12.75 -14.93 -20.57
N ALA A 277 -12.36 -14.30 -19.46
CA ALA A 277 -11.68 -13.01 -19.50
C ALA A 277 -10.35 -13.06 -20.29
N LEU A 278 -9.56 -14.14 -20.14
CA LEU A 278 -8.35 -14.35 -20.95
C LEU A 278 -8.65 -14.62 -22.42
N ILE A 279 -9.66 -15.42 -22.73
CA ILE A 279 -10.07 -15.66 -24.12
C ILE A 279 -10.49 -14.34 -24.80
N CYS A 280 -11.30 -13.53 -24.13
CA CYS A 280 -11.65 -12.20 -24.63
C CYS A 280 -10.42 -11.32 -24.85
N LEU A 281 -9.44 -11.38 -23.94
CA LEU A 281 -8.19 -10.63 -24.08
C LEU A 281 -7.38 -11.10 -25.30
N ALA A 282 -7.27 -12.40 -25.52
CA ALA A 282 -6.60 -12.98 -26.68
C ALA A 282 -7.27 -12.56 -28.00
N VAL A 283 -8.61 -12.56 -28.05
CA VAL A 283 -9.38 -12.07 -29.22
C VAL A 283 -9.09 -10.58 -29.49
N VAL A 284 -8.96 -9.76 -28.45
CA VAL A 284 -8.61 -8.33 -28.59
C VAL A 284 -7.20 -8.14 -29.15
N TYR A 285 -6.26 -9.01 -28.81
CA TYR A 285 -4.87 -8.93 -29.30
C TYR A 285 -4.70 -9.52 -30.70
N GLY A 286 -5.53 -10.48 -31.09
CA GLY A 286 -5.44 -11.14 -32.38
C GLY A 286 -4.28 -12.12 -32.47
N GLU A 287 -4.26 -12.92 -33.53
CA GLU A 287 -3.34 -14.07 -33.69
C GLU A 287 -1.89 -13.66 -33.97
N THR A 288 -1.68 -12.45 -34.50
CA THR A 288 -0.35 -11.97 -34.91
C THR A 288 0.44 -11.31 -33.79
N THR A 289 -0.21 -11.04 -32.65
CA THR A 289 0.42 -10.31 -31.55
C THR A 289 1.29 -11.27 -30.73
N PRO A 290 2.60 -11.01 -30.58
CA PRO A 290 3.46 -11.84 -29.75
C PRO A 290 3.00 -11.76 -28.28
N LEU A 291 2.77 -12.92 -27.67
CA LEU A 291 2.33 -13.06 -26.29
C LEU A 291 3.54 -13.06 -25.34
N THR A 292 4.31 -11.97 -25.34
CA THR A 292 5.49 -11.79 -24.49
C THR A 292 5.49 -10.43 -23.81
N GLY A 293 6.13 -10.33 -22.64
CA GLY A 293 6.17 -9.11 -21.84
C GLY A 293 4.84 -8.78 -21.17
N SER A 294 4.45 -7.50 -21.11
CA SER A 294 3.26 -7.05 -20.35
C SER A 294 1.98 -7.72 -20.82
N LEU A 295 1.29 -8.43 -19.92
CA LEU A 295 0.00 -9.09 -20.19
C LEU A 295 -1.05 -8.09 -20.68
N PHE A 296 -1.06 -6.90 -20.10
CA PHE A 296 -1.90 -5.79 -20.53
C PHE A 296 -1.11 -4.96 -21.53
N LEU A 297 -1.17 -5.34 -22.80
CA LEU A 297 -0.47 -4.67 -23.90
C LEU A 297 -0.87 -3.19 -24.00
N LYS A 298 -0.05 -2.38 -24.70
CA LYS A 298 -0.11 -0.91 -24.84
C LYS A 298 -1.37 -0.38 -25.54
N VAL A 299 -2.55 -0.86 -25.18
CA VAL A 299 -3.78 -0.10 -25.26
C VAL A 299 -3.63 0.99 -24.18
N ASN A 300 -3.02 2.14 -24.50
CA ASN A 300 -2.79 3.27 -23.59
C ASN A 300 -2.22 2.94 -22.19
N LYS A 301 -0.91 2.62 -22.09
CA LYS A 301 -0.11 2.47 -20.84
C LYS A 301 -0.99 2.36 -19.58
N MET A 302 -1.59 1.20 -19.33
CA MET A 302 -2.50 1.04 -18.20
C MET A 302 -1.72 1.18 -16.90
N THR A 303 -1.80 2.35 -16.28
CA THR A 303 -1.18 2.64 -14.98
C THR A 303 -2.22 2.60 -13.88
N THR A 304 -1.78 2.47 -12.63
CA THR A 304 -2.64 2.57 -11.45
C THR A 304 -3.50 3.84 -11.44
N SER A 305 -2.98 4.98 -11.94
CA SER A 305 -3.73 6.23 -12.00
C SER A 305 -4.81 6.22 -13.10
N VAL A 306 -4.49 5.71 -14.29
CA VAL A 306 -5.45 5.54 -15.39
C VAL A 306 -6.57 4.59 -15.00
N THR A 307 -6.22 3.47 -14.36
CA THR A 307 -7.20 2.52 -13.83
C THR A 307 -8.05 3.15 -12.74
N SER A 308 -7.46 3.86 -11.77
CA SER A 308 -8.22 4.50 -10.70
C SER A 308 -9.24 5.49 -11.26
N ARG A 309 -8.86 6.28 -12.28
CA ARG A 309 -9.79 7.19 -12.97
C ARG A 309 -10.87 6.43 -13.73
N SER A 310 -10.50 5.37 -14.42
CA SER A 310 -11.46 4.51 -15.13
C SER A 310 -12.49 3.89 -14.18
N LEU A 311 -12.05 3.40 -13.01
CA LEU A 311 -12.94 2.83 -12.00
C LEU A 311 -13.91 3.89 -11.47
N THR A 312 -13.42 5.08 -11.18
CA THR A 312 -14.26 6.22 -10.78
C THR A 312 -15.35 6.49 -11.81
N ASN A 313 -14.98 6.59 -13.08
CA ASN A 313 -15.95 6.85 -14.16
C ASN A 313 -16.97 5.71 -14.28
N ASP A 314 -16.52 4.45 -14.26
CA ASP A 314 -17.41 3.30 -14.36
C ASP A 314 -18.40 3.25 -13.18
N LEU A 315 -17.96 3.54 -11.95
CA LEU A 315 -18.83 3.59 -10.77
C LEU A 315 -19.81 4.78 -10.81
N GLN A 316 -19.38 5.94 -11.32
CA GLN A 316 -20.26 7.10 -11.53
C GLN A 316 -21.35 6.78 -12.55
N ASP A 317 -20.98 6.18 -13.68
CA ASP A 317 -21.91 5.77 -14.74
C ASP A 317 -22.92 4.73 -14.24
N LEU A 318 -22.48 3.86 -13.32
CA LEU A 318 -23.34 2.88 -12.64
C LEU A 318 -24.21 3.49 -11.52
N GLY A 319 -24.12 4.80 -11.28
CA GLY A 319 -24.96 5.51 -10.32
C GLY A 319 -24.54 5.38 -8.85
N TYR A 320 -23.30 4.96 -8.56
CA TYR A 320 -22.84 4.81 -7.18
C TYR A 320 -22.68 6.17 -6.50
N LYS A 321 -23.60 6.53 -5.59
CA LYS A 321 -23.54 7.80 -4.85
C LYS A 321 -22.26 8.00 -4.04
N SER A 322 -21.65 6.91 -3.56
CA SER A 322 -20.41 6.93 -2.78
C SER A 322 -19.23 6.34 -3.56
N TRP A 323 -19.14 6.60 -4.87
CA TRP A 323 -18.05 6.12 -5.72
C TRP A 323 -16.66 6.52 -5.18
N THR A 324 -16.55 7.67 -4.51
CA THR A 324 -15.32 8.17 -3.87
C THR A 324 -14.76 7.26 -2.78
N MET A 325 -15.59 6.33 -2.27
CA MET A 325 -15.21 5.36 -1.24
C MET A 325 -14.58 4.08 -1.79
N TYR A 326 -14.54 3.96 -3.12
CA TYR A 326 -13.90 2.86 -3.82
C TYR A 326 -12.58 3.32 -4.42
N GLY A 327 -11.59 2.44 -4.38
CA GLY A 327 -10.30 2.65 -5.01
C GLY A 327 -9.67 1.34 -5.43
N THR A 328 -8.42 1.38 -5.85
CA THR A 328 -7.69 0.19 -6.32
C THR A 328 -7.56 -0.91 -5.26
N HIS A 329 -7.61 -0.56 -3.97
CA HIS A 329 -7.65 -1.54 -2.87
C HIS A 329 -9.01 -2.22 -2.67
N SER A 330 -10.08 -1.67 -3.24
CA SER A 330 -11.44 -2.21 -3.11
C SER A 330 -11.60 -3.58 -3.74
N PHE A 331 -10.87 -3.86 -4.82
CA PHE A 331 -10.86 -5.18 -5.48
C PHE A 331 -10.33 -6.26 -4.55
N ARG A 332 -9.12 -6.06 -4.03
CA ARG A 332 -8.48 -7.00 -3.11
C ARG A 332 -9.31 -7.26 -1.86
N ARG A 333 -9.87 -6.21 -1.25
CA ARG A 333 -10.79 -6.35 -0.11
C ARG A 333 -12.08 -7.08 -0.50
N GLY A 334 -12.63 -6.75 -1.67
CA GLY A 334 -13.80 -7.40 -2.27
C GLY A 334 -13.63 -8.90 -2.43
N GLY A 335 -12.52 -9.30 -3.05
CA GLY A 335 -12.18 -10.70 -3.26
C GLY A 335 -12.04 -11.47 -1.95
N CYS A 336 -11.41 -10.87 -0.93
CA CYS A 336 -11.33 -11.46 0.41
C CYS A 336 -12.73 -11.72 0.97
N GLN A 337 -13.59 -10.70 0.93
CA GLN A 337 -14.94 -10.81 1.46
C GLN A 337 -15.79 -11.82 0.68
N HIS A 338 -15.66 -11.88 -0.63
CA HIS A 338 -16.36 -12.85 -1.47
C HIS A 338 -15.96 -14.28 -1.13
N ARG A 339 -14.66 -14.56 -0.99
CA ARG A 339 -14.17 -15.91 -0.65
C ARG A 339 -14.71 -16.39 0.69
N ILE A 340 -14.75 -15.53 1.70
CA ILE A 340 -15.33 -15.89 2.99
C ILE A 340 -16.85 -16.05 2.88
N LYS A 341 -17.56 -15.03 2.37
CA LYS A 341 -19.03 -14.98 2.42
C LYS A 341 -19.72 -15.92 1.43
N ASN A 342 -19.13 -16.13 0.27
CA ASN A 342 -19.75 -16.86 -0.83
C ASN A 342 -19.06 -18.18 -1.15
N LYS A 343 -17.81 -18.39 -0.73
CA LYS A 343 -17.05 -19.62 -0.97
C LYS A 343 -16.70 -20.38 0.32
N ASN A 344 -17.17 -19.91 1.49
CA ASN A 344 -16.93 -20.52 2.80
C ASN A 344 -15.45 -20.69 3.17
N TRP A 345 -14.59 -19.78 2.72
CA TRP A 345 -13.18 -19.81 3.08
C TRP A 345 -12.95 -19.31 4.51
N THR A 346 -11.98 -19.89 5.19
CA THR A 346 -11.46 -19.35 6.46
C THR A 346 -10.53 -18.16 6.20
N VAL A 347 -10.26 -17.37 7.24
CA VAL A 347 -9.28 -16.27 7.16
C VAL A 347 -7.89 -16.78 6.79
N ASP A 348 -7.52 -17.97 7.26
CA ASP A 348 -6.22 -18.59 6.96
C ASP A 348 -6.10 -19.00 5.50
N MET A 349 -7.18 -19.55 4.90
CA MET A 349 -7.20 -19.85 3.47
C MET A 349 -7.06 -18.57 2.63
N VAL A 350 -7.69 -17.47 3.05
CA VAL A 350 -7.54 -16.17 2.38
C VAL A 350 -6.13 -15.62 2.55
N ALA A 351 -5.53 -15.74 3.74
CA ALA A 351 -4.17 -15.31 4.00
C ALA A 351 -3.17 -16.11 3.14
N ALA A 352 -3.30 -17.43 3.11
CA ALA A 352 -2.48 -18.31 2.28
C ALA A 352 -2.63 -18.00 0.79
N TRP A 353 -3.86 -17.91 0.29
CA TRP A 353 -4.13 -17.56 -1.11
C TRP A 353 -3.61 -16.18 -1.48
N GLY A 354 -3.82 -15.22 -0.59
CA GLY A 354 -3.34 -13.87 -0.73
C GLY A 354 -1.88 -13.73 -0.36
N GLY A 355 -1.11 -14.78 -0.06
CA GLY A 355 0.30 -14.73 0.38
C GLY A 355 0.60 -13.69 1.47
N TRP A 356 -0.28 -13.56 2.45
CA TRP A 356 -0.20 -12.58 3.54
C TRP A 356 0.02 -13.26 4.88
N SER A 357 0.49 -12.46 5.84
CA SER A 357 0.34 -12.82 7.26
C SER A 357 -1.14 -12.80 7.67
N GLN A 358 -1.49 -13.54 8.73
CA GLN A 358 -2.84 -13.49 9.32
C GLN A 358 -3.24 -12.06 9.73
N VAL A 359 -2.29 -11.27 10.26
CA VAL A 359 -2.54 -9.88 10.68
C VAL A 359 -2.97 -9.03 9.49
N GLU A 360 -2.27 -9.13 8.36
CA GLU A 360 -2.64 -8.43 7.13
C GLU A 360 -4.01 -8.87 6.63
N ALA A 361 -4.31 -10.17 6.64
CA ALA A 361 -5.62 -10.69 6.27
C ALA A 361 -6.72 -10.07 7.16
N ILE A 362 -6.54 -10.03 8.48
CA ILE A 362 -7.47 -9.41 9.44
C ILE A 362 -7.74 -7.94 9.09
N THR A 363 -6.72 -7.17 8.70
CA THR A 363 -6.90 -5.75 8.32
C THR A 363 -7.71 -5.57 7.03
N MET A 364 -7.79 -6.58 6.16
CA MET A 364 -8.68 -6.54 5.00
C MET A 364 -10.16 -6.61 5.39
N PHE A 365 -10.48 -7.17 6.56
CA PHE A 365 -11.85 -7.38 7.05
C PHE A 365 -12.41 -6.27 7.94
N ARG A 366 -11.56 -5.43 8.55
CA ARG A 366 -11.98 -4.42 9.56
C ARG A 366 -13.03 -3.40 9.07
N ASN A 367 -13.27 -3.30 7.77
CA ASN A 367 -14.26 -2.38 7.17
C ASN A 367 -15.52 -3.07 6.64
N ALA A 368 -15.75 -4.35 6.95
CA ALA A 368 -17.06 -4.93 6.69
C ALA A 368 -18.10 -4.19 7.55
N PRO A 369 -19.19 -3.65 6.98
CA PRO A 369 -20.26 -3.06 7.78
C PRO A 369 -20.67 -4.11 8.81
N LYS A 370 -20.60 -3.74 10.10
CA LYS A 370 -21.13 -4.59 11.18
C LYS A 370 -22.53 -4.97 10.74
N ARG A 371 -22.83 -6.27 10.66
CA ARG A 371 -24.21 -6.74 10.47
C ARG A 371 -25.04 -5.95 11.47
N GLN A 372 -25.91 -5.05 11.00
CA GLN A 372 -26.99 -4.56 11.83
C GLN A 372 -27.71 -5.83 12.27
N ARG A 373 -27.66 -6.11 13.57
CA ARG A 373 -28.53 -7.13 14.15
C ARG A 373 -29.93 -6.62 13.82
N MET A 374 -30.61 -7.31 12.89
CA MET A 374 -32.03 -7.13 12.66
C MET A 374 -32.78 -7.60 13.89
#